data_AF-A0A496TH40-F1
#
_entry.id   AF-A0A496TH40-F1
#
_cell.length_a   1.000
_cell.length_b   1.000
_cell.length_c   1.000
_cell.angle_alpha   90.00
_cell.angle_beta   90.00
_cell.angle_gamma   90.00
#
_symmetry.space_group_name_H-M   'P 1'
#
loop_
_entity.id
_entity.type
_entity.pdbx_description
1 polymer ?
#
loop_
_entity_poly.entity_id
_entity_poly.type
_entity_poly.pdbx_seq_one_letter_code
_entity_poly.pdbx_strand_id
1 'polypeptide(L)' 'YILKDDLHQLWKYDDKGEAENNLNLLIQKALAAQIPVLATYVETIERYRNGILNYYDFQIKTAKVVRNK' A
#
# COMPACT_ATOMS: atom_id res chain seq x y z
N TYR A 1 5.13 -8.62 -11.86
CA TYR A 1 5.17 -7.23 -12.35
C TYR A 1 3.86 -6.49 -12.08
N ILE A 2 2.68 -7.11 -12.23
CA ILE A 2 1.36 -6.45 -12.12
C ILE A 2 1.06 -5.79 -10.75
N LEU A 3 1.26 -6.47 -9.62
CA LEU A 3 0.83 -5.94 -8.31
C LEU A 3 1.68 -4.81 -7.73
N LYS A 4 2.93 -4.70 -8.16
CA LYS A 4 3.82 -3.64 -7.68
C LYS A 4 3.37 -2.26 -8.16
N ASP A 5 2.89 -2.21 -9.40
CA ASP A 5 2.40 -0.97 -10.02
C ASP A 5 1.05 -0.57 -9.41
N ASP A 6 0.20 -1.55 -9.12
CA ASP A 6 -1.05 -1.35 -8.40
C ASP A 6 -0.81 -0.82 -6.97
N LEU A 7 0.17 -1.37 -6.24
CA LEU A 7 0.53 -0.85 -4.92
C LEU A 7 1.02 0.60 -5.01
N HIS A 8 1.78 0.94 -6.05
CA HIS A 8 2.23 2.32 -6.27
C HIS A 8 1.09 3.32 -6.46
N GLN A 9 -0.08 2.87 -6.95
CA GLN A 9 -1.23 3.75 -7.10
C GLN A 9 -1.81 4.20 -5.77
N LEU A 10 -1.59 3.47 -4.66
CA LEU A 10 -2.05 3.90 -3.35
C LEU A 10 -1.64 5.34 -3.06
N TRP A 11 -0.35 5.66 -3.19
CA TRP A 11 0.18 6.99 -2.88
C TRP A 11 -0.25 8.11 -3.83
N LYS A 12 -1.09 7.82 -4.83
CA LYS A 12 -1.67 8.82 -5.73
C LYS A 12 -3.12 9.19 -5.37
N TYR A 13 -3.76 8.43 -4.49
CA TYR A 13 -5.09 8.80 -4.00
C TYR A 13 -4.98 9.97 -3.03
N ASP A 14 -5.93 10.90 -3.11
CA ASP A 14 -5.97 12.08 -2.25
C ASP A 14 -6.63 11.78 -0.90
N ASP A 15 -7.48 10.74 -0.85
CA ASP A 15 -8.26 10.35 0.33
C ASP A 15 -7.92 8.95 0.85
N LYS A 16 -7.96 8.80 2.17
CA LYS A 16 -7.70 7.54 2.89
C LYS A 16 -8.73 6.46 2.55
N GLY A 17 -10.00 6.84 2.36
CA GLY A 17 -11.07 5.91 2.04
C GLY A 17 -10.91 5.30 0.64
N GLU A 18 -10.52 6.12 -0.35
CA GLU A 18 -10.19 5.61 -1.70
C GLU A 18 -9.01 4.64 -1.67
N ALA A 19 -7.97 4.99 -0.92
CA ALA A 19 -6.81 4.14 -0.70
C ALA A 19 -7.16 2.79 -0.04
N GLU A 20 -7.99 2.82 1.00
CA GLU A 20 -8.47 1.61 1.68
C GLU A 20 -9.31 0.71 0.75
N ASN A 21 -10.22 1.31 0.00
CA ASN A 21 -11.04 0.58 -0.98
C ASN A 21 -10.17 -0.08 -2.05
N ASN A 22 -9.15 0.62 -2.55
CA ASN A 22 -8.23 0.05 -3.52
C ASN A 22 -7.40 -1.09 -2.91
N LEU A 23 -6.89 -0.92 -1.69
CA LEU A 23 -6.14 -1.96 -0.97
C LEU A 23 -6.96 -3.24 -0.82
N ASN A 24 -8.25 -3.10 -0.46
CA ASN A 24 -9.18 -4.21 -0.34
C ASN A 24 -9.42 -4.90 -1.69
N LEU A 25 -9.57 -4.14 -2.77
CA LEU A 25 -9.72 -4.68 -4.12
C LEU A 25 -8.47 -5.47 -4.56
N LEU A 26 -7.27 -4.97 -4.24
CA LEU A 26 -6.02 -5.66 -4.55
C LEU A 26 -5.89 -6.98 -3.81
N ILE A 27 -6.26 -7.01 -2.53
CA ILE A 27 -6.28 -8.25 -1.74
C ILE A 27 -7.26 -9.25 -2.35
N GLN A 28 -8.48 -8.82 -2.70
CA GLN A 28 -9.47 -9.71 -3.33
C GLN A 28 -8.96 -10.29 -4.65
N LYS A 29 -8.37 -9.46 -5.52
CA LYS A 29 -7.77 -9.91 -6.79
C LYS A 29 -6.63 -10.91 -6.57
N ALA A 30 -5.77 -10.64 -5.59
CA ALA A 30 -4.64 -11.51 -5.25
C ALA A 30 -5.09 -12.88 -4.74
N LEU A 31 -6.12 -12.91 -3.88
CA LEU A 31 -6.72 -14.15 -3.38
C LEU A 31 -7.45 -14.92 -4.49
N ALA A 32 -8.19 -14.23 -5.35
CA ALA A 32 -8.92 -14.84 -6.46
C ALA A 32 -8.00 -15.49 -7.51
N ALA A 33 -6.78 -14.97 -7.68
CA ALA A 33 -5.81 -15.51 -8.62
C ALA A 33 -5.22 -16.88 -8.20
N GLN A 34 -5.38 -17.29 -6.93
CA GLN A 34 -4.88 -18.57 -6.37
C GLN A 34 -3.38 -18.84 -6.60
N ILE A 35 -2.58 -17.78 -6.78
CA ILE A 35 -1.13 -17.91 -6.98
C ILE A 35 -0.44 -17.82 -5.61
N PRO A 36 0.36 -18.82 -5.18
CA PRO A 36 0.95 -18.85 -3.83
C PRO A 36 1.77 -17.61 -3.47
N VAL A 37 2.53 -17.06 -4.41
CA VAL A 37 3.33 -15.84 -4.18
C VAL A 37 2.47 -14.62 -3.84
N LEU A 38 1.20 -14.62 -4.26
CA LEU A 38 0.24 -13.55 -3.98
C LEU A 38 -0.37 -13.67 -2.58
N ALA A 39 -0.43 -14.88 -2.02
CA ALA A 39 -0.85 -15.08 -0.64
C ALA A 39 0.15 -14.40 0.34
N THR A 40 1.45 -14.62 0.15
CA THR A 40 2.50 -13.95 0.95
C THR A 40 2.45 -12.42 0.78
N TYR A 41 2.10 -11.95 -0.42
CA TYR A 41 1.90 -10.54 -0.69
C TYR A 41 0.71 -9.95 0.07
N VAL A 42 -0.44 -10.65 0.10
CA VAL A 42 -1.62 -10.27 0.90
C VAL A 42 -1.28 -10.24 2.39
N GLU A 43 -0.62 -11.27 2.92
CA GLU A 43 -0.19 -11.31 4.32
C GLU A 43 0.69 -10.11 4.68
N THR A 44 1.58 -9.71 3.77
CA THR A 44 2.45 -8.55 3.96
C THR A 44 1.63 -7.26 4.00
N ILE A 45 0.70 -7.07 3.05
CA ILE A 45 -0.19 -5.92 3.05
C ILE A 45 -1.01 -5.85 4.34
N GLU A 46 -1.65 -6.95 4.74
CA GLU A 46 -2.50 -6.98 5.93
C GLU A 46 -1.70 -6.66 7.18
N ARG A 47 -0.49 -7.21 7.31
CA ARG A 47 0.42 -6.90 8.43
C ARG A 47 0.73 -5.41 8.54
N TYR A 48 0.89 -4.71 7.42
CA TYR A 48 1.26 -3.29 7.40
C TYR A 48 0.10 -2.35 7.07
N ARG A 49 -1.14 -2.85 6.94
CA ARG A 49 -2.34 -2.10 6.53
C ARG A 49 -2.50 -0.80 7.29
N ASN A 50 -2.40 -0.85 8.61
CA ASN A 50 -2.55 0.33 9.46
C ASN A 50 -1.46 1.38 9.17
N GLY A 51 -0.21 0.95 8.96
CA GLY A 51 0.88 1.87 8.61
C GLY A 51 0.69 2.49 7.22
N ILE A 52 0.22 1.72 6.25
CA ILE A 52 -0.10 2.18 4.90
C ILE A 52 -1.21 3.23 4.95
N LEU A 53 -2.30 2.97 5.67
CA LEU A 53 -3.45 3.88 5.74
C LEU A 53 -3.17 5.11 6.64
N ASN A 54 -2.32 4.98 7.65
CA ASN A 54 -1.90 6.11 8.48
C ASN A 54 -1.05 7.13 7.70
N TYR A 55 -0.49 6.78 6.54
CA TYR A 55 0.18 7.74 5.65
C TYR A 55 -0.74 8.88 5.22
N TYR A 56 -2.05 8.64 5.08
CA TYR A 56 -2.99 9.65 4.62
C TYR A 56 -3.38 10.63 5.74
N ASP A 57 -3.47 10.13 6.98
CA ASP A 57 -3.73 10.98 8.15
C ASP A 57 -2.47 11.74 8.59
N PHE A 58 -1.32 11.08 8.48
CA PHE A 58 -0.01 11.58 8.92
C PHE A 58 0.98 11.46 7.77
N GLN A 59 0.80 12.31 6.75
CA GLN A 59 1.72 12.36 5.62
C GLN A 59 3.15 12.50 6.15
N ILE A 60 3.97 11.50 5.83
CA ILE A 60 5.40 11.55 6.14
C ILE A 60 5.97 12.62 5.22
N LYS A 61 6.00 13.87 5.70
CA LYS A 61 6.86 14.90 5.13
C LYS A 61 8.28 14.43 5.41
N THR A 62 8.86 13.67 4.49
CA THR A 62 10.29 13.44 4.45
C THR A 62 10.96 14.77 4.14
N ALA A 63 11.02 15.65 5.16
CA ALA A 63 11.94 16.76 5.14
C ALA A 63 13.31 16.15 4.87
N LYS A 64 13.95 16.59 3.78
CA LYS A 64 15.28 16.15 3.37
C LYS A 64 16.16 16.17 4.61
N VAL A 65 16.66 15.01 5.03
CA VAL A 65 17.67 14.96 6.09
C VAL A 65 18.90 15.63 5.49
N VAL A 66 19.04 16.93 5.73
CA VAL A 66 20.24 17.67 5.33
C VAL A 66 21.35 17.12 6.21
N ARG A 67 22.15 16.22 5.64
CA ARG A 67 23.35 15.70 6.26
C ARG A 67 24.36 16.86 6.27
N ASN A 68 24.42 17.60 7.37
CA ASN A 68 25.51 18.55 7.58
C ASN A 68 26.83 17.76 7.58
N LYS A 69 27.71 18.13 6.65
CA LYS A 69 29.06 17.62 6.49
C LYS A 69 30.01 18.41 7.38
#